data_AF-K4GID0-F1
#
_entry.id   AF-K4GID0-F1
#
_cell.length_a   1.000
_cell.length_b   1.000
_cell.length_c   1.000
_cell.angle_alpha   90.00
_cell.angle_beta   90.00
_cell.angle_gamma   90.00
#
_symmetry.space_group_name_H-M   'P 1'
#
loop_
_entity.id
_entity.type
_entity.pdbx_description
1 polymer ?
#
loop_
_entity_poly.entity_id
_entity_poly.type
_entity_poly.pdbx_seq_one_letter_code
_entity_poly.pdbx_strand_id
1 'polypeptide(L)'
;MARLLMRSQLARQLRSYSDSSQMGDLGSGAGKGGGGGGSIREAGGAFGKRQAAQEEKYFREQEAKTLEFLKRHHYDEINIQEKEIKRLQKEIDRRQNILKQLKNDD
;
A
#
# COMPACT_ATOMS: atom_id res chain seq x y z
N MET A 1 11.40 -19.60 33.32
CA MET A 1 9.95 -19.61 33.64
C MET A 1 9.18 -18.33 33.25
N ALA A 2 9.80 -17.29 32.69
CA ALA A 2 9.09 -16.03 32.35
C ALA A 2 8.57 -15.92 30.90
N ARG A 3 8.93 -16.85 30.00
CA ARG A 3 8.54 -16.78 28.57
C ARG A 3 7.20 -17.46 28.23
N LEU A 4 6.62 -18.22 29.16
CA LEU A 4 5.37 -18.96 28.91
C LEU A 4 4.12 -18.14 29.27
N LEU A 5 4.23 -17.21 30.21
CA LEU A 5 3.09 -16.40 30.69
C LEU A 5 2.72 -15.26 29.71
N MET A 6 3.69 -14.73 28.97
CA MET A 6 3.49 -13.68 27.95
C MET A 6 2.91 -14.18 26.61
N ARG A 7 2.62 -15.49 26.48
CA ARG A 7 1.91 -16.02 25.29
C ARG A 7 0.41 -16.16 25.51
N SER A 8 -0.04 -16.25 26.76
CA SER A 8 -1.45 -16.45 27.11
C SER A 8 -2.29 -15.17 27.03
N GLN A 9 -1.67 -14.00 27.16
CA GLN A 9 -2.34 -12.70 27.16
C GLN A 9 -2.55 -12.14 25.74
N LEU A 10 -1.62 -12.42 24.81
CA LEU A 10 -1.72 -11.98 23.41
C LEU A 10 -2.75 -12.80 22.59
N ALA A 11 -2.97 -14.07 22.93
CA ALA A 11 -3.96 -14.90 22.25
C ALA A 11 -5.42 -14.47 22.51
N ARG A 12 -5.66 -13.78 23.64
CA ARG A 12 -6.99 -13.23 23.98
C ARG A 12 -7.32 -11.95 23.21
N GLN A 13 -6.31 -11.19 22.82
CA GLN A 13 -6.49 -9.93 22.09
C GLN A 13 -6.77 -10.15 20.59
N LEU A 14 -6.24 -11.21 19.98
CA LEU A 14 -6.45 -11.48 18.56
C LEU A 14 -7.86 -12.01 18.22
N ARG A 15 -8.59 -12.59 19.18
CA ARG A 15 -9.96 -13.09 18.96
C ARG A 15 -11.02 -11.98 19.01
N SER A 16 -10.65 -10.77 19.45
CA SER A 16 -11.52 -9.59 19.51
C SER A 16 -11.56 -8.76 18.22
N TYR A 17 -10.75 -9.10 17.20
CA TYR A 17 -10.72 -8.39 15.91
C TYR A 17 -11.57 -9.04 14.82
N SER A 18 -12.24 -10.16 15.13
CA SER A 18 -13.19 -10.81 14.23
C SER A 18 -14.62 -10.37 14.57
N ASP A 19 -14.86 -9.06 14.57
CA ASP A 19 -16.22 -8.54 14.64
C ASP A 19 -16.85 -8.59 13.24
N SER A 20 -17.45 -9.74 12.92
CA SER A 20 -18.21 -9.95 11.69
C SER A 20 -19.56 -9.21 11.68
N SER A 21 -19.88 -8.43 12.72
CA SER A 21 -21.17 -7.72 12.84
C SER A 21 -21.24 -6.40 12.08
N GLN A 22 -20.14 -5.95 11.43
CA GLN A 22 -20.10 -4.71 10.65
C GLN A 22 -20.26 -4.90 9.13
N MET A 23 -20.66 -6.09 8.67
CA MET A 23 -21.17 -6.27 7.31
C MET A 23 -22.67 -5.94 7.31
N GLY A 24 -22.98 -4.65 7.12
CA GLY A 24 -24.35 -4.25 6.73
C GLY A 24 -24.80 -4.99 5.47
N ASP A 25 -26.11 -5.10 5.28
CA ASP A 25 -26.69 -5.89 4.19
C ASP A 25 -26.14 -5.43 2.83
N LEU A 26 -25.65 -6.36 2.00
CA LEU A 26 -25.08 -6.05 0.68
C LEU A 26 -26.11 -5.27 -0.15
N GLY A 27 -25.89 -3.96 -0.29
CA GLY A 27 -26.81 -3.03 -0.98
C GLY A 27 -27.38 -1.91 -0.12
N SER A 28 -27.37 -2.02 1.21
CA SER A 28 -27.97 -1.01 2.11
C SER A 28 -27.20 0.31 2.17
N GLY A 29 -26.01 0.38 1.59
CA GLY A 29 -25.19 1.60 1.52
C GLY A 29 -24.70 2.13 2.88
N ALA A 30 -24.99 1.46 4.00
CA ALA A 30 -24.76 1.98 5.35
C ALA A 30 -23.55 1.35 6.09
N GLY A 31 -22.72 0.53 5.43
CA GLY A 31 -21.59 -0.15 6.08
C GLY A 31 -20.40 -0.34 5.14
N LYS A 32 -19.20 -0.01 5.64
CA LYS A 32 -17.85 0.02 5.02
C LYS A 32 -17.28 1.39 4.59
N GLY A 33 -17.98 2.51 4.79
CA GLY A 33 -17.37 3.85 4.67
C GLY A 33 -18.13 4.90 3.85
N GLY A 34 -19.32 4.57 3.34
CA GLY A 34 -20.24 5.56 2.73
C GLY A 34 -21.49 5.72 3.60
N GLY A 35 -21.99 6.94 3.74
CA GLY A 35 -23.36 7.17 4.19
C GLY A 35 -24.37 6.57 3.20
N GLY A 36 -25.64 6.45 3.60
CA GLY A 36 -26.73 5.60 3.05
C GLY A 36 -27.03 5.60 1.54
N GLY A 37 -26.17 6.13 0.66
CA GLY A 37 -26.19 5.89 -0.77
C GLY A 37 -27.39 6.47 -1.52
N GLY A 38 -28.24 7.24 -0.84
CA GLY A 38 -29.52 7.74 -1.31
C GLY A 38 -30.65 6.71 -1.20
N SER A 39 -31.89 7.17 -1.38
CA SER A 39 -33.11 6.37 -1.19
C SER A 39 -33.16 5.05 -1.98
N ILE A 40 -32.46 4.95 -3.12
CA ILE A 40 -32.39 3.75 -3.97
C ILE A 40 -31.51 2.66 -3.35
N ARG A 41 -30.42 3.04 -2.67
CA ARG A 41 -29.54 2.09 -1.97
C ARG A 41 -30.08 1.74 -0.59
N GLU A 42 -30.59 2.71 0.15
CA GLU A 42 -31.27 2.48 1.43
C GLU A 42 -32.47 1.52 1.29
N ALA A 43 -33.21 1.59 0.17
CA ALA A 43 -34.31 0.67 -0.10
C ALA A 43 -33.87 -0.80 -0.30
N GLY A 44 -32.58 -1.09 -0.49
CA GLY A 44 -32.05 -2.46 -0.52
C GLY A 44 -32.56 -3.37 -1.64
N GLY A 45 -33.26 -2.81 -2.64
CA GLY A 45 -33.85 -3.56 -3.76
C GLY A 45 -32.81 -4.02 -4.80
N ALA A 46 -33.27 -4.76 -5.82
CA ALA A 46 -32.40 -5.29 -6.88
C ALA A 46 -31.57 -4.21 -7.60
N PHE A 47 -32.14 -3.02 -7.80
CA PHE A 47 -31.44 -1.87 -8.38
C PHE A 47 -30.35 -1.32 -7.45
N GLY A 48 -30.62 -1.18 -6.15
CA GLY A 48 -29.63 -0.75 -5.15
C GLY A 48 -28.45 -1.72 -5.04
N LYS A 49 -28.73 -3.04 -5.06
CA LYS A 49 -27.70 -4.09 -5.08
C LYS A 49 -26.82 -4.04 -6.34
N ARG A 50 -27.43 -3.85 -7.51
CA ARG A 50 -26.72 -3.72 -8.78
C ARG A 50 -25.83 -2.48 -8.80
N GLN A 51 -26.33 -1.34 -8.30
CA GLN A 51 -25.56 -0.10 -8.23
C GLN A 51 -24.37 -0.24 -7.29
N ALA A 52 -24.56 -0.82 -6.10
CA ALA A 52 -23.47 -1.05 -5.16
C ALA A 52 -22.35 -1.91 -5.75
N ALA A 53 -22.69 -2.99 -6.47
CA ALA A 53 -21.70 -3.85 -7.12
C ALA A 53 -20.93 -3.14 -8.26
N GLN A 54 -21.60 -2.27 -9.03
CA GLN A 54 -20.95 -1.50 -10.09
C GLN A 54 -19.97 -0.48 -9.53
N GLU A 55 -20.36 0.22 -8.46
CA GLU A 55 -19.50 1.19 -7.82
C GLU A 55 -18.30 0.52 -7.13
N GLU A 56 -18.51 -0.59 -6.42
CA GLU A 56 -17.40 -1.35 -5.83
C GLU A 56 -16.41 -1.81 -6.90
N LYS A 57 -16.90 -2.29 -8.05
CA LYS A 57 -16.04 -2.65 -9.18
C LYS A 57 -15.25 -1.45 -9.70
N TYR A 58 -15.90 -0.31 -9.89
CA TYR A 58 -15.24 0.92 -10.36
C TYR A 58 -14.15 1.37 -9.38
N PHE A 59 -14.46 1.46 -8.08
CA PHE A 59 -13.47 1.87 -7.08
C PHE A 59 -12.30 0.90 -6.99
N ARG A 60 -12.55 -0.41 -7.03
CA ARG A 60 -11.48 -1.42 -7.06
C ARG A 60 -10.57 -1.26 -8.27
N GLU A 61 -11.13 -1.01 -9.46
CA GLU A 61 -10.35 -0.77 -10.67
C GLU A 61 -9.52 0.52 -10.56
N GLN A 62 -10.08 1.58 -9.99
CA GLN A 62 -9.37 2.84 -9.79
C GLN A 62 -8.26 2.72 -8.74
N GLU A 63 -8.51 2.06 -7.62
CA GLU A 63 -7.50 1.75 -6.60
C GLU A 63 -6.35 0.93 -7.20
N ALA A 64 -6.66 -0.10 -8.01
CA ALA A 64 -5.66 -0.91 -8.69
C ALA A 64 -4.78 -0.07 -9.63
N LYS A 65 -5.38 0.83 -10.43
CA LYS A 65 -4.63 1.75 -11.31
C LYS A 65 -3.73 2.69 -10.52
N THR A 66 -4.23 3.27 -9.43
CA THR A 66 -3.43 4.16 -8.57
C THR A 66 -2.25 3.43 -7.95
N LEU A 67 -2.45 2.19 -7.48
CA LEU A 67 -1.38 1.36 -6.93
C LEU A 67 -0.35 0.99 -8.01
N GLU A 68 -0.79 0.67 -9.22
CA GLU A 68 0.12 0.39 -10.33
C GLU A 68 0.96 1.62 -10.70
N PHE A 69 0.33 2.80 -10.79
CA PHE A 69 1.02 4.06 -11.04
C PHE A 69 2.09 4.34 -9.98
N LEU A 70 1.73 4.21 -8.70
CA LEU A 70 2.67 4.44 -7.59
C LEU A 70 3.86 3.48 -7.63
N LYS A 71 3.61 2.19 -7.93
CA LYS A 71 4.68 1.20 -8.11
C LYS A 71 5.61 1.58 -9.25
N ARG A 72 5.06 1.93 -10.42
CA ARG A 72 5.87 2.34 -11.58
C ARG A 72 6.72 3.56 -11.27
N HIS A 73 6.13 4.57 -10.65
CA HIS A 73 6.85 5.78 -10.24
C HIS A 73 8.05 5.45 -9.35
N HIS A 74 7.87 4.60 -8.34
CA HIS A 74 8.98 4.20 -7.48
C HIS A 74 10.04 3.36 -8.20
N TYR A 75 9.66 2.50 -9.14
CA TYR A 75 10.63 1.80 -9.98
C TYR A 75 11.46 2.77 -10.82
N ASP A 76 10.83 3.79 -11.40
CA ASP A 76 11.51 4.81 -12.19
C ASP A 76 12.46 5.65 -11.33
N GLU A 77 12.05 6.05 -10.13
CA GLU A 77 12.89 6.75 -9.16
C GLU A 77 14.12 5.93 -8.76
N ILE A 78 13.94 4.65 -8.45
CA ILE A 78 15.04 3.72 -8.14
C ILE A 78 16.01 3.65 -9.31
N ASN A 79 15.51 3.48 -10.54
CA ASN A 79 16.35 3.42 -11.74
C ASN A 79 17.15 4.71 -11.97
N ILE A 80 16.55 5.87 -11.71
CA ILE A 80 17.24 7.16 -11.81
C ILE A 80 18.34 7.24 -10.74
N GLN A 81 18.04 6.89 -9.50
CA GLN A 81 19.00 6.90 -8.40
C GLN A 81 20.16 5.94 -8.64
N GLU A 82 19.91 4.73 -9.14
CA GLU A 82 20.96 3.77 -9.49
C GLU A 82 21.91 4.31 -10.57
N LYS A 83 21.38 4.99 -11.59
CA LYS A 83 22.20 5.63 -12.62
C LYS A 83 23.08 6.73 -12.03
N GLU A 84 22.52 7.52 -11.11
CA GLU A 84 23.26 8.60 -10.46
C GLU A 84 24.36 8.07 -9.54
N ILE A 85 24.09 7.02 -8.76
CA ILE A 85 25.10 6.34 -7.94
C ILE A 85 26.23 5.83 -8.83
N LYS A 86 25.92 5.19 -9.96
CA LYS A 86 26.95 4.72 -10.91
C LYS A 86 27.78 5.87 -11.49
N ARG A 87 27.17 7.03 -11.75
CA ARG A 87 27.87 8.23 -12.23
C ARG A 87 28.84 8.75 -11.17
N LEU A 88 28.37 8.89 -9.94
CA LEU A 88 29.17 9.37 -8.80
C LEU A 88 30.31 8.41 -8.48
N GLN A 89 30.08 7.10 -8.53
CA GLN A 89 31.13 6.11 -8.30
C GLN A 89 32.27 6.25 -9.30
N LYS A 90 31.96 6.42 -10.60
CA LYS A 90 32.98 6.67 -11.63
C LYS A 90 33.78 7.94 -11.36
N GLU A 91 33.14 8.98 -10.84
CA GLU A 91 33.82 10.23 -10.49
C GLU A 91 34.75 10.06 -9.29
N ILE A 92 34.32 9.32 -8.27
CA ILE A 92 35.15 8.93 -7.13
C ILE A 92 36.38 8.15 -7.60
N ASP A 93 36.19 7.13 -8.45
CA ASP A 93 37.27 6.30 -8.96
C ASP A 93 38.31 7.13 -9.75
N ARG A 94 37.85 8.07 -10.59
CA ARG A 94 38.73 9.01 -11.30
C ARG A 94 39.55 9.85 -10.34
N ARG A 95 38.92 10.44 -9.31
CA ARG A 95 39.61 11.27 -8.31
C ARG A 95 40.61 10.44 -7.51
N GLN A 96 40.26 9.22 -7.14
CA GLN A 96 41.17 8.30 -6.47
C GLN A 96 42.39 7.95 -7.32
N ASN A 97 42.21 7.75 -8.63
CA ASN A 97 43.33 7.48 -9.55
C ASN A 97 44.26 8.69 -9.66
N ILE A 98 43.72 9.91 -9.77
CA ILE A 98 44.51 11.15 -9.77
C ILE A 98 45.33 11.26 -8.47
N LEU A 99 44.70 11.02 -7.31
CA LEU A 99 45.40 11.04 -6.02
C LEU A 99 46.52 10.01 -5.94
N LYS A 100 46.35 8.82 -6.54
CA LYS A 100 47.40 7.80 -6.60
C LYS A 100 48.58 8.24 -7.48
N GLN A 101 48.30 8.86 -8.63
CA GLN A 101 49.34 9.39 -9.51
C GLN A 101 50.16 10.46 -8.79
N LEU A 102 49.49 11.45 -8.20
CA LEU A 102 50.17 12.52 -7.45
C LEU A 102 51.02 11.99 -6.29
N LYS A 103 50.59 10.92 -5.61
CA LYS A 103 51.38 10.29 -4.53
C LYS A 103 52.61 9.51 -5.00
N ASN A 104 52.62 9.05 -6.26
CA ASN A 104 53.74 8.27 -6.80
C ASN A 104 54.80 9.18 -7.45
N ASP A 105 54.46 10.44 -7.69
CA ASP A 105 55.34 11.45 -8.30
C ASP A 105 56.16 12.26 -7.24
N ASP A 106 55.90 12.02 -5.94
CA ASP A 106 56.67 12.52 -4.77
C ASP A 106 57.66 11.44 -4.27
#